data_AF-A0A1H6TRW4-F1
#
_entry.id   AF-A0A1H6TRW4-F1
#
_cell.length_a   1.000
_cell.length_b   1.000
_cell.length_c   1.000
_cell.angle_alpha   90.00
_cell.angle_beta   90.00
_cell.angle_gamma   90.00
#
_symmetry.space_group_name_H-M   'P 1'
#
loop_
_entity.id
_entity.type
_entity.pdbx_description
1 polymer ?
#
loop_
_entity_poly.entity_id
_entity_poly.type
_entity_poly.pdbx_seq_one_letter_code
_entity_poly.pdbx_strand_id
1 'polypeptide(L)'
;MKRFLLTLTLCALVLSGCSKKKTENFALLTGMNKTQVEHIQKHYTTLIVKGTFTKDTTTTIKKHTTTLYGQINMTANKNQNYQNSNITHKNTTYANITLDAWQKHIKDQINTMKTNGYDGLYVRGFNLYEYSNKDTNTYNVMMHFLDYAHKLDMKVIIQDGHIFIDDFMKNKENKTLISGVLREDVYTKYNKKNRTLGQDKIISDEKKAFLDRVVDYGMKAYVVEYTKASDWKAVIEHDAKKRGYNYVIIKHHNKTKD
;
A
#
# COMPACT_ATOMS: atom_id res chain seq x y z
N MET A 1 9.26 -41.65 -66.07
CA MET A 1 8.84 -41.55 -64.65
C MET A 1 9.77 -40.59 -63.94
N LYS A 2 9.25 -39.46 -63.47
CA LYS A 2 10.01 -38.31 -62.94
C LYS A 2 10.51 -38.60 -61.51
N ARG A 3 11.81 -38.43 -61.27
CA ARG A 3 12.41 -38.44 -59.92
C ARG A 3 12.13 -37.09 -59.25
N PHE A 4 11.36 -37.09 -58.17
CA PHE A 4 11.11 -35.91 -57.35
C PHE A 4 12.32 -35.66 -56.43
N LEU A 5 12.97 -34.51 -56.60
CA LEU A 5 13.97 -33.99 -55.67
C LEU A 5 13.20 -33.29 -54.53
N LEU A 6 13.29 -33.81 -53.31
CA LEU A 6 12.69 -33.19 -52.13
C LEU A 6 13.78 -32.35 -51.42
N THR A 7 13.84 -31.05 -51.71
CA THR A 7 14.67 -30.10 -50.96
C THR A 7 14.03 -29.79 -49.62
N LEU A 8 14.64 -30.28 -48.54
CA LEU A 8 14.26 -30.03 -47.16
C LEU A 8 14.81 -28.65 -46.73
N THR A 9 13.99 -27.59 -46.84
CA THR A 9 14.31 -26.27 -46.28
C THR A 9 14.20 -26.31 -44.75
N LEU A 10 15.36 -26.36 -44.09
CA LEU A 10 15.49 -26.27 -42.63
C LEU A 10 15.30 -24.81 -42.19
N CYS A 11 14.06 -24.41 -41.90
CA CYS A 11 13.78 -23.16 -41.17
C CYS A 11 14.23 -23.32 -39.71
N ALA A 12 15.40 -22.78 -39.38
CA ALA A 12 15.83 -22.57 -38.01
C ALA A 12 14.93 -21.50 -37.35
N LEU A 13 13.84 -21.94 -36.72
CA LEU A 13 13.08 -21.14 -35.78
C LEU A 13 13.94 -20.94 -34.53
N VAL A 14 14.67 -19.82 -34.49
CA VAL A 14 15.26 -19.30 -33.26
C VAL A 14 14.12 -18.83 -32.38
N LEU A 15 13.56 -19.76 -31.58
CA LEU A 15 12.67 -19.43 -30.48
C LEU A 15 13.52 -18.75 -29.38
N SER A 16 13.72 -17.44 -29.52
CA SER A 16 14.07 -16.59 -28.38
C SER A 16 12.87 -16.57 -27.44
N GLY A 17 12.83 -17.56 -26.55
CA GLY A 17 11.89 -17.61 -25.44
C GLY A 17 12.16 -16.44 -24.50
N CYS A 18 11.56 -15.29 -24.80
CA CYS A 18 11.35 -14.23 -23.82
C CYS A 18 10.51 -14.84 -22.69
N SER A 19 11.17 -15.34 -21.66
CA SER A 19 10.50 -15.74 -20.42
C SER A 19 9.78 -14.51 -19.89
N LYS A 20 8.46 -14.48 -20.03
CA LYS A 20 7.64 -13.40 -19.43
C LYS A 20 7.98 -13.35 -17.96
N LYS A 21 8.51 -12.20 -17.49
CA LYS A 21 8.77 -11.98 -16.06
C LYS A 21 7.49 -12.30 -15.30
N LYS A 22 7.60 -13.13 -14.26
CA LYS A 22 6.46 -13.46 -13.39
C LYS A 22 5.97 -12.15 -12.76
N THR A 23 4.80 -11.69 -13.18
CA THR A 23 4.14 -10.51 -12.60
C THR A 23 3.44 -10.91 -11.32
N GLU A 24 3.75 -10.23 -10.22
CA GLU A 24 3.04 -10.34 -8.96
C GLU A 24 2.13 -9.11 -8.79
N ASN A 25 0.93 -9.27 -8.23
CA ASN A 25 -0.03 -8.16 -8.21
C ASN A 25 0.38 -7.02 -7.27
N PHE A 26 1.00 -7.35 -6.13
CA PHE A 26 1.22 -6.40 -5.04
C PHE A 26 2.48 -6.70 -4.23
N ALA A 27 3.25 -5.67 -3.90
CA ALA A 27 4.35 -5.74 -2.94
C ALA A 27 4.43 -4.51 -2.03
N LEU A 28 4.71 -4.76 -0.75
CA LEU A 28 5.03 -3.76 0.26
C LEU A 28 6.49 -3.95 0.71
N LEU A 29 7.39 -3.05 0.29
CA LEU A 29 8.84 -3.15 0.51
C LEU A 29 9.37 -2.03 1.41
N THR A 30 8.67 -1.72 2.49
CA THR A 30 9.00 -0.62 3.41
C THR A 30 10.24 -0.89 4.28
N GLY A 31 10.74 -2.14 4.30
CA GLY A 31 11.96 -2.53 5.01
C GLY A 31 13.21 -2.62 4.12
N MET A 32 13.11 -2.31 2.82
CA MET A 32 14.24 -2.34 1.90
C MET A 32 14.86 -0.95 1.73
N ASN A 33 16.18 -0.89 1.62
CA ASN A 33 16.91 0.33 1.29
C ASN A 33 16.89 0.61 -0.23
N LYS A 34 17.39 1.79 -0.64
CA LYS A 34 17.46 2.21 -2.05
C LYS A 34 18.05 1.13 -2.95
N THR A 35 19.27 0.66 -2.65
CA THR A 35 19.98 -0.32 -3.47
C THR A 35 19.19 -1.61 -3.62
N GLN A 36 18.57 -2.10 -2.54
CA GLN A 36 17.74 -3.30 -2.58
C GLN A 36 16.51 -3.13 -3.48
N VAL A 37 15.85 -1.97 -3.42
CA VAL A 37 14.67 -1.69 -4.26
C VAL A 37 15.05 -1.52 -5.73
N GLU A 38 16.19 -0.92 -6.05
CA GLU A 38 16.68 -0.76 -7.44
C GLU A 38 17.02 -2.09 -8.12
N HIS A 39 17.37 -3.14 -7.35
CA HIS A 39 17.81 -4.44 -7.88
C HIS A 39 16.70 -5.52 -7.85
N ILE A 40 15.44 -5.13 -7.68
CA ILE A 40 14.30 -6.05 -7.72
C ILE A 40 14.21 -6.74 -9.08
N GLN A 41 14.21 -8.07 -9.10
CA GLN A 41 14.15 -8.84 -10.35
C GLN A 41 12.71 -9.07 -10.85
N LYS A 42 11.74 -9.08 -9.94
CA LYS A 42 10.32 -9.31 -10.23
C LYS A 42 9.66 -8.07 -10.83
N HIS A 43 8.54 -8.26 -11.50
CA HIS A 43 7.67 -7.15 -11.91
C HIS A 43 6.41 -7.15 -11.04
N TYR A 44 5.99 -5.98 -10.58
CA TYR A 44 4.80 -5.81 -9.73
C TYR A 44 3.74 -4.93 -10.40
N THR A 45 2.44 -5.22 -10.24
CA THR A 45 1.41 -4.27 -10.67
C THR A 45 1.37 -3.06 -9.73
N THR A 46 1.37 -3.30 -8.43
CA THR A 46 1.43 -2.27 -7.39
C THR A 46 2.67 -2.49 -6.52
N LEU A 47 3.55 -1.50 -6.44
CA LEU A 47 4.74 -1.53 -5.60
C LEU A 47 4.73 -0.33 -4.63
N ILE A 48 4.77 -0.63 -3.33
CA ILE A 48 4.88 0.37 -2.25
C ILE A 48 6.28 0.33 -1.66
N VAL A 49 6.93 1.49 -1.53
CA VAL A 49 8.28 1.65 -0.96
C VAL A 49 8.31 2.71 0.13
N LYS A 50 9.26 2.57 1.07
CA LYS A 50 9.53 3.60 2.08
C LYS A 50 10.64 4.53 1.59
N GLY A 51 10.39 5.83 1.66
CA GLY A 51 11.37 6.87 1.34
C GLY A 51 10.97 7.73 0.14
N THR A 52 11.61 8.89 0.04
CA THR A 52 11.43 9.86 -1.06
C THR A 52 12.65 9.79 -1.97
N PHE A 53 12.68 8.78 -2.83
CA PHE A 53 13.75 8.60 -3.82
C PHE A 53 13.77 9.71 -4.88
N THR A 54 14.94 9.92 -5.50
CA THR A 54 15.13 10.85 -6.63
C THR A 54 14.47 10.33 -7.91
N LYS A 55 14.28 11.22 -8.90
CA LYS A 55 13.73 10.88 -10.21
C LYS A 55 14.48 9.77 -10.95
N ASP A 56 15.81 9.73 -10.87
CA ASP A 56 16.60 8.68 -11.52
C ASP A 56 16.39 7.31 -10.86
N THR A 57 16.30 7.32 -9.54
CA THR A 57 16.04 6.12 -8.74
C THR A 57 14.65 5.57 -9.06
N THR A 58 13.61 6.40 -9.05
CA THR A 58 12.24 5.97 -9.38
C THR A 58 12.11 5.53 -10.84
N THR A 59 12.81 6.19 -11.77
CA THR A 59 12.86 5.77 -13.19
C THR A 59 13.42 4.35 -13.32
N THR A 60 14.45 4.02 -12.54
CA THR A 60 15.00 2.66 -12.47
C THR A 60 13.98 1.68 -11.88
N ILE A 61 13.37 2.02 -10.75
CA ILE A 61 12.38 1.17 -10.07
C ILE A 61 11.14 0.92 -10.95
N LYS A 62 10.69 1.91 -11.71
CA LYS A 62 9.50 1.82 -12.58
C LYS A 62 9.66 0.84 -13.74
N LYS A 63 10.88 0.39 -14.06
CA LYS A 63 11.08 -0.76 -14.98
C LYS A 63 10.52 -2.07 -14.42
N HIS A 64 10.27 -2.12 -13.11
CA HIS A 64 9.85 -3.30 -12.35
C HIS A 64 8.46 -3.13 -11.73
N THR A 65 7.73 -2.07 -12.06
CA THR A 65 6.35 -1.89 -11.57
C THR A 65 5.47 -1.12 -12.54
N THR A 66 4.17 -1.41 -12.53
CA THR A 66 3.16 -0.61 -13.26
C THR A 66 2.77 0.66 -12.49
N THR A 67 2.75 0.61 -11.15
CA THR A 67 2.42 1.78 -10.32
C THR A 67 3.31 1.79 -9.08
N LEU A 68 4.07 2.87 -8.91
CA LEU A 68 4.96 3.08 -7.78
C LEU A 68 4.33 4.03 -6.76
N TYR A 69 4.22 3.58 -5.52
CA TYR A 69 3.69 4.34 -4.39
C TYR A 69 4.79 4.68 -3.39
N GLY A 70 4.85 5.95 -2.98
CA GLY A 70 5.75 6.43 -1.93
C GLY A 70 5.01 6.55 -0.59
N GLN A 71 5.67 6.16 0.50
CA GLN A 71 5.06 6.23 1.83
C GLN A 71 5.08 7.64 2.42
N ILE A 72 3.91 8.15 2.84
CA ILE A 72 3.75 9.36 3.66
C ILE A 72 3.05 8.99 4.98
N ASN A 73 3.39 9.67 6.06
CA ASN A 73 2.64 9.60 7.31
C ASN A 73 2.08 10.99 7.64
N MET A 74 0.76 11.12 7.65
CA MET A 74 0.08 12.40 7.88
C MET A 74 0.22 12.91 9.32
N THR A 75 0.61 12.06 10.27
CA THR A 75 0.47 12.36 11.69
C THR A 75 1.71 12.08 12.52
N ALA A 76 2.76 11.49 11.93
CA ALA A 76 4.01 11.24 12.63
C ALA A 76 4.99 12.40 12.42
N ASN A 77 5.22 13.17 13.48
CA ASN A 77 6.34 14.11 13.55
C ASN A 77 6.98 14.09 14.93
N LYS A 78 8.32 14.03 14.95
CA LYS A 78 9.11 14.14 16.19
C LYS A 78 9.41 15.61 16.57
N ASN A 79 9.12 16.56 15.67
CA ASN A 79 9.26 17.98 15.93
C ASN A 79 8.09 18.49 16.80
N GLN A 80 8.43 18.95 18.00
CA GLN A 80 7.49 19.45 19.00
C GLN A 80 6.63 20.62 18.50
N ASN A 81 7.13 21.43 17.55
CA ASN A 81 6.39 22.58 17.00
C ASN A 81 5.13 22.17 16.23
N TYR A 82 5.04 20.90 15.82
CA TYR A 82 3.88 20.37 15.11
C TYR A 82 3.05 19.43 15.97
N GLN A 83 3.38 19.20 17.25
CA GLN A 83 2.66 18.23 18.07
C GLN A 83 1.30 18.77 18.52
N ASN A 84 0.30 17.89 18.54
CA ASN A 84 -1.00 18.12 19.14
C ASN A 84 -1.03 17.52 20.55
N SER A 85 -0.76 18.33 21.57
CA SER A 85 -0.80 17.87 22.97
C SER A 85 -2.16 17.35 23.41
N ASN A 86 -3.24 17.75 22.72
CA ASN A 86 -4.61 17.35 23.07
C ASN A 86 -4.99 15.97 22.53
N ILE A 87 -4.18 15.37 21.65
CA ILE A 87 -4.44 14.04 21.10
C ILE A 87 -3.26 13.12 21.42
N THR A 88 -3.44 12.30 22.45
CA THR A 88 -2.49 11.27 22.86
C THR A 88 -3.16 9.90 22.84
N HIS A 89 -2.56 8.94 22.13
CA HIS A 89 -3.02 7.55 22.12
C HIS A 89 -1.82 6.61 22.31
N LYS A 90 -1.91 5.69 23.27
CA LYS A 90 -0.82 4.74 23.63
C LYS A 90 0.53 5.43 23.83
N ASN A 91 0.54 6.53 24.58
CA ASN A 91 1.74 7.36 24.86
C ASN A 91 2.41 7.96 23.62
N THR A 92 1.70 8.02 22.48
CA THR A 92 2.15 8.69 21.26
C THR A 92 1.38 9.98 21.09
N THR A 93 2.11 11.09 21.00
CA THR A 93 1.57 12.40 20.59
C THR A 93 1.61 12.51 19.07
N TYR A 94 0.51 12.93 18.47
CA TYR A 94 0.38 13.06 17.02
C TYR A 94 0.63 14.48 16.56
N ALA A 95 0.98 14.65 15.28
CA ALA A 95 1.04 15.99 14.70
C ALA A 95 -0.35 16.64 14.69
N ASN A 96 -0.41 17.94 14.97
CA ASN A 96 -1.60 18.74 14.80
C ASN A 96 -1.81 19.03 13.32
N ILE A 97 -2.65 18.21 12.68
CA ILE A 97 -2.82 18.29 11.23
C ILE A 97 -3.55 19.54 10.76
N THR A 98 -4.23 20.25 11.66
CA THR A 98 -4.94 21.48 11.32
C THR A 98 -4.01 22.68 11.15
N LEU A 99 -2.77 22.60 11.62
CA LEU A 99 -1.79 23.67 11.45
C LEU A 99 -1.41 23.85 9.98
N ASP A 100 -1.52 25.08 9.46
CA ASP A 100 -1.16 25.41 8.08
C ASP A 100 0.28 25.02 7.75
N ALA A 101 1.22 25.22 8.68
CA ALA A 101 2.60 24.85 8.50
C ALA A 101 2.79 23.33 8.36
N TRP A 102 1.96 22.51 9.04
CA TRP A 102 1.97 21.06 8.88
C TRP A 102 1.33 20.64 7.56
N GLN A 103 0.19 21.22 7.20
CA GLN A 103 -0.45 20.97 5.91
C GLN A 103 0.49 21.31 4.75
N LYS A 104 1.20 22.44 4.85
CA LYS A 104 2.24 22.82 3.88
C LYS A 104 3.36 21.78 3.83
N HIS A 105 3.87 21.33 4.97
CA HIS A 105 4.90 20.30 5.03
C HIS A 105 4.49 19.02 4.29
N ILE A 106 3.27 18.53 4.52
CA ILE A 106 2.75 17.35 3.82
C ILE A 106 2.58 17.62 2.32
N LYS A 107 2.04 18.78 1.92
CA LYS A 107 1.93 19.16 0.50
C LYS A 107 3.30 19.22 -0.20
N ASP A 108 4.32 19.77 0.45
CA ASP A 108 5.69 19.81 -0.08
C ASP A 108 6.26 18.39 -0.29
N GLN A 109 5.97 17.45 0.61
CA GLN A 109 6.33 16.03 0.44
C GLN A 109 5.63 15.41 -0.78
N ILE A 110 4.33 15.64 -0.93
CA ILE A 110 3.54 15.14 -2.09
C ILE A 110 4.12 15.69 -3.40
N ASN A 111 4.37 16.99 -3.47
CA ASN A 111 4.94 17.64 -4.66
C ASN A 111 6.32 17.07 -5.00
N THR A 112 7.14 16.82 -3.99
CA THR A 112 8.45 16.18 -4.17
C THR A 112 8.28 14.76 -4.73
N MET A 113 7.36 13.96 -4.19
CA MET A 113 7.08 12.62 -4.71
C MET A 113 6.56 12.67 -6.16
N LYS A 114 5.63 13.56 -6.49
CA LYS A 114 5.14 13.72 -7.86
C LYS A 114 6.28 14.08 -8.82
N THR A 115 7.11 15.06 -8.45
CA THR A 115 8.26 15.52 -9.25
C THR A 115 9.28 14.40 -9.45
N ASN A 116 9.48 13.58 -8.42
CA ASN A 116 10.33 12.41 -8.47
C ASN A 116 9.67 11.20 -9.15
N GLY A 117 8.51 11.34 -9.79
CA GLY A 117 7.94 10.32 -10.67
C GLY A 117 7.17 9.19 -9.99
N TYR A 118 6.79 9.36 -8.72
CA TYR A 118 5.83 8.46 -8.07
C TYR A 118 4.44 8.59 -8.70
N ASP A 119 3.73 7.48 -8.82
CA ASP A 119 2.38 7.41 -9.39
C ASP A 119 1.30 7.55 -8.30
N GLY A 120 1.68 7.37 -7.04
CA GLY A 120 0.75 7.44 -5.92
C GLY A 120 1.41 7.54 -4.55
N LEU A 121 0.55 7.67 -3.55
CA LEU A 121 0.88 7.81 -2.15
C LEU A 121 0.33 6.62 -1.36
N TYR A 122 1.17 6.03 -0.53
CA TYR A 122 0.76 5.11 0.51
C TYR A 122 0.77 5.84 1.85
N VAL A 123 -0.41 6.01 2.45
CA VAL A 123 -0.61 7.01 3.50
C VAL A 123 -0.99 6.37 4.81
N ARG A 124 -0.29 6.75 5.87
CA ARG A 124 -0.56 6.40 7.27
C ARG A 124 -1.11 7.61 8.02
N GLY A 125 -1.81 7.37 9.13
CA GLY A 125 -2.23 8.41 10.08
C GLY A 125 -3.73 8.74 10.06
N PHE A 126 -4.52 8.13 9.18
CA PHE A 126 -5.98 8.36 9.13
C PHE A 126 -6.74 7.87 10.38
N ASN A 127 -6.12 7.01 11.19
CA ASN A 127 -6.62 6.66 12.52
C ASN A 127 -6.66 7.84 13.50
N LEU A 128 -5.96 8.95 13.21
CA LEU A 128 -6.08 10.17 14.02
C LEU A 128 -7.52 10.69 14.08
N TYR A 129 -8.34 10.46 13.05
CA TYR A 129 -9.76 10.82 13.08
C TYR A 129 -10.52 10.11 14.20
N GLU A 130 -10.23 8.82 14.44
CA GLU A 130 -10.79 8.10 15.58
C GLU A 130 -10.24 8.66 16.90
N TYR A 131 -8.93 8.91 16.97
CA TYR A 131 -8.27 9.38 18.20
C TYR A 131 -8.60 10.82 18.56
N SER A 132 -9.03 11.64 17.60
CA SER A 132 -9.56 12.98 17.82
C SER A 132 -11.05 12.98 18.16
N ASN A 133 -11.63 11.82 18.49
CA ASN A 133 -13.05 11.65 18.74
C ASN A 133 -13.93 12.10 17.56
N LYS A 134 -13.52 11.73 16.34
CA LYS A 134 -14.23 12.03 15.10
C LYS A 134 -14.39 13.54 14.84
N ASP A 135 -13.42 14.33 15.28
CA ASP A 135 -13.40 15.79 15.09
C ASP A 135 -13.54 16.20 13.61
N THR A 136 -14.46 17.12 13.33
CA THR A 136 -14.81 17.56 11.98
C THR A 136 -13.64 18.26 11.28
N ASN A 137 -12.83 19.04 12.02
CA ASN A 137 -11.67 19.70 11.42
C ASN A 137 -10.62 18.67 10.96
N THR A 138 -10.42 17.61 11.75
CA THR A 138 -9.57 16.47 11.40
C THR A 138 -10.06 15.78 10.12
N TYR A 139 -11.36 15.51 10.01
CA TYR A 139 -11.96 14.93 8.80
C TYR A 139 -11.75 15.83 7.58
N ASN A 140 -12.04 17.13 7.71
CA ASN A 140 -11.93 18.09 6.61
C ASN A 140 -10.50 18.24 6.09
N VAL A 141 -9.51 18.26 6.99
CA VAL A 141 -8.10 18.29 6.59
C VAL A 141 -7.70 17.01 5.85
N MET A 142 -8.16 15.84 6.31
CA MET A 142 -7.93 14.56 5.64
C MET A 142 -8.57 14.53 4.24
N MET A 143 -9.79 15.04 4.08
CA MET A 143 -10.45 15.17 2.78
C MET A 143 -9.71 16.13 1.84
N HIS A 144 -9.26 17.29 2.35
CA HIS A 144 -8.48 18.24 1.57
C HIS A 144 -7.14 17.66 1.12
N PHE A 145 -6.48 16.83 1.93
CA PHE A 145 -5.30 16.08 1.51
C PHE A 145 -5.61 15.13 0.34
N LEU A 146 -6.71 14.39 0.41
CA LEU A 146 -7.11 13.47 -0.65
C LEU A 146 -7.43 14.20 -1.95
N ASP A 147 -8.17 15.31 -1.87
CA ASP A 147 -8.48 16.18 -3.01
C ASP A 147 -7.19 16.78 -3.62
N TYR A 148 -6.25 17.22 -2.78
CA TYR A 148 -4.97 17.74 -3.25
C TYR A 148 -4.14 16.69 -4.00
N ALA A 149 -4.05 15.46 -3.47
CA ALA A 149 -3.38 14.36 -4.16
C ALA A 149 -4.09 14.00 -5.48
N HIS A 150 -5.42 14.01 -5.48
CA HIS A 150 -6.23 13.73 -6.67
C HIS A 150 -6.00 14.76 -7.78
N LYS A 151 -5.95 16.06 -7.45
CA LYS A 151 -5.62 17.15 -8.37
C LYS A 151 -4.22 17.05 -9.01
N LEU A 152 -3.31 16.32 -8.36
CA LEU A 152 -1.97 16.03 -8.87
C LEU A 152 -1.89 14.70 -9.62
N ASP A 153 -3.03 14.07 -9.94
CA ASP A 153 -3.13 12.73 -10.52
C ASP A 153 -2.34 11.68 -9.73
N MET A 154 -2.32 11.80 -8.40
CA MET A 154 -1.68 10.83 -7.52
C MET A 154 -2.72 9.89 -6.93
N LYS A 155 -2.55 8.59 -7.16
CA LYS A 155 -3.39 7.55 -6.55
C LYS A 155 -3.11 7.46 -5.06
N VAL A 156 -4.12 7.29 -4.22
CA VAL A 156 -3.93 7.15 -2.76
C VAL A 156 -4.30 5.74 -2.28
N ILE A 157 -3.42 5.10 -1.52
CA ILE A 157 -3.73 3.90 -0.71
C ILE A 157 -3.60 4.29 0.76
N ILE A 158 -4.67 4.11 1.54
CA ILE A 158 -4.65 4.39 2.98
C ILE A 158 -4.35 3.11 3.75
N GLN A 159 -3.39 3.15 4.69
CA GLN A 159 -3.21 2.12 5.70
C GLN A 159 -4.08 2.40 6.92
N ASP A 160 -4.88 1.40 7.33
CA ASP A 160 -5.82 1.49 8.45
C ASP A 160 -6.82 2.65 8.28
N GLY A 161 -7.17 3.40 9.35
CA GLY A 161 -8.13 4.49 9.27
C GLY A 161 -9.58 4.07 9.03
N HIS A 162 -9.93 2.82 9.36
CA HIS A 162 -11.25 2.24 9.07
C HIS A 162 -12.46 3.09 9.50
N ILE A 163 -12.39 3.79 10.64
CA ILE A 163 -13.46 4.72 11.08
C ILE A 163 -13.64 5.90 10.10
N PHE A 164 -12.54 6.48 9.61
CA PHE A 164 -12.60 7.53 8.58
C PHE A 164 -13.16 6.97 7.27
N ILE A 165 -12.71 5.78 6.86
CA ILE A 165 -13.15 5.14 5.61
C ILE A 165 -14.63 4.77 5.66
N ASP A 166 -15.13 4.26 6.79
CA ASP A 166 -16.55 3.95 6.96
C ASP A 166 -17.40 5.22 6.83
N ASP A 167 -16.99 6.34 7.44
CA ASP A 167 -17.69 7.62 7.28
C ASP A 167 -17.58 8.17 5.85
N PHE A 168 -16.42 8.08 5.21
CA PHE A 168 -16.22 8.43 3.80
C PHE A 168 -17.18 7.67 2.87
N MET A 169 -17.30 6.35 3.06
CA MET A 169 -18.22 5.52 2.27
C MET A 169 -19.68 5.83 2.61
N LYS A 170 -20.01 6.03 3.89
CA LYS A 170 -21.36 6.38 4.36
C LYS A 170 -21.83 7.71 3.79
N ASN A 171 -20.94 8.70 3.74
CA ASN A 171 -21.19 10.03 3.18
C ASN A 171 -21.21 10.03 1.64
N LYS A 172 -20.99 8.89 1.00
CA LYS A 172 -20.94 8.72 -0.45
C LYS A 172 -19.90 9.62 -1.13
N GLU A 173 -18.78 9.83 -0.46
CA GLU A 173 -17.67 10.63 -0.97
C GLU A 173 -17.12 10.05 -2.27
N ASN A 174 -16.51 10.90 -3.10
CA ASN A 174 -15.99 10.48 -4.39
C ASN A 174 -14.92 9.39 -4.25
N LYS A 175 -15.27 8.14 -4.58
CA LYS A 175 -14.38 6.97 -4.49
C LYS A 175 -13.06 7.11 -5.26
N THR A 176 -12.95 7.99 -6.24
CA THR A 176 -11.69 8.19 -6.99
C THR A 176 -10.60 8.87 -6.14
N LEU A 177 -10.97 9.47 -5.01
CA LEU A 177 -10.04 10.06 -4.06
C LEU A 177 -9.18 9.01 -3.33
N ILE A 178 -9.69 7.77 -3.20
CA ILE A 178 -9.02 6.67 -2.52
C ILE A 178 -8.96 5.47 -3.46
N SER A 179 -7.79 5.20 -4.02
CA SER A 179 -7.59 4.07 -4.94
C SER A 179 -7.61 2.71 -4.25
N GLY A 180 -7.37 2.67 -2.94
CA GLY A 180 -7.52 1.47 -2.13
C GLY A 180 -7.22 1.66 -0.65
N VAL A 181 -7.50 0.60 0.10
CA VAL A 181 -7.29 0.54 1.55
C VAL A 181 -6.48 -0.70 1.88
N LEU A 182 -5.47 -0.53 2.74
CA LEU A 182 -4.59 -1.58 3.21
C LEU A 182 -4.85 -1.89 4.68
N ARG A 183 -5.01 -3.18 5.00
CA ARG A 183 -5.06 -3.68 6.38
C ARG A 183 -4.00 -4.73 6.61
N GLU A 184 -3.39 -4.67 7.78
CA GLU A 184 -2.47 -5.69 8.28
C GLU A 184 -3.19 -6.67 9.22
N ASP A 185 -2.62 -7.86 9.38
CA ASP A 185 -3.01 -8.84 10.40
C ASP A 185 -4.51 -9.21 10.34
N VAL A 186 -5.04 -9.42 9.13
CA VAL A 186 -6.45 -9.80 8.86
C VAL A 186 -6.66 -11.27 9.20
N TYR A 187 -5.75 -12.13 8.77
CA TYR A 187 -5.81 -13.58 8.94
C TYR A 187 -4.96 -14.06 10.10
N THR A 188 -3.82 -13.42 10.30
CA THR A 188 -2.87 -13.80 11.32
C THR A 188 -2.60 -12.66 12.28
N LYS A 189 -2.03 -12.98 13.44
CA LYS A 189 -1.52 -11.99 14.40
C LYS A 189 -0.10 -12.35 14.82
N TYR A 190 0.70 -11.31 15.04
CA TYR A 190 2.01 -11.45 15.63
C TYR A 190 1.90 -11.83 17.11
N ASN A 191 2.70 -12.81 17.56
CA ASN A 191 2.91 -13.07 18.98
C ASN A 191 4.35 -12.75 19.41
N LYS A 192 4.51 -12.36 20.68
CA LYS A 192 5.79 -11.94 21.28
C LYS A 192 6.92 -13.01 21.19
N LYS A 193 6.59 -14.27 20.88
CA LYS A 193 7.56 -15.37 20.72
C LYS A 193 8.00 -15.56 19.25
N ASN A 194 7.85 -14.55 18.39
CA ASN A 194 8.15 -14.62 16.96
C ASN A 194 7.36 -15.72 16.22
N ARG A 195 6.22 -16.16 16.76
CA ARG A 195 5.35 -17.14 16.10
C ARG A 195 4.12 -16.41 15.57
N THR A 196 3.76 -16.70 14.34
CA THR A 196 2.52 -16.21 13.75
C THR A 196 1.39 -17.16 14.13
N LEU A 197 0.32 -16.62 14.71
CA LEU A 197 -0.88 -17.38 15.05
C LEU A 197 -2.05 -16.91 14.17
N GLY A 198 -3.12 -17.71 14.11
CA GLY A 198 -4.39 -17.24 13.59
C GLY A 198 -4.89 -16.03 14.36
N GLN A 199 -5.45 -15.07 13.64
CA GLN A 199 -6.17 -13.95 14.24
C GLN A 199 -7.40 -14.47 14.99
N ASP A 200 -7.81 -13.77 16.05
CA ASP A 200 -9.07 -14.09 16.73
C ASP A 200 -10.21 -14.01 15.72
N LYS A 201 -11.12 -15.00 15.72
CA LYS A 201 -12.14 -15.15 14.68
C LYS A 201 -12.97 -13.87 14.52
N ILE A 202 -13.43 -13.29 15.62
CA ILE A 202 -14.22 -12.05 15.63
C ILE A 202 -13.44 -10.90 14.97
N ILE A 203 -12.18 -10.69 15.37
CA ILE A 203 -11.33 -9.63 14.79
C ILE A 203 -11.07 -9.88 13.30
N SER A 204 -10.82 -11.13 12.91
CA SER A 204 -10.61 -11.49 11.51
C SER A 204 -11.85 -11.22 10.66
N ASP A 205 -13.03 -11.61 11.16
CA ASP A 205 -14.30 -11.42 10.46
C ASP A 205 -14.66 -9.94 10.36
N GLU A 206 -14.45 -9.15 11.41
CA GLU A 206 -14.64 -7.69 11.38
C GLU A 206 -13.73 -7.01 10.34
N LYS A 207 -12.45 -7.38 10.30
CA LYS A 207 -11.50 -6.85 9.31
C LYS A 207 -11.89 -7.24 7.88
N LYS A 208 -12.33 -8.49 7.66
CA LYS A 208 -12.81 -8.95 6.35
C LYS A 208 -14.08 -8.24 5.94
N ALA A 209 -15.08 -8.13 6.83
CA ALA A 209 -16.33 -7.43 6.53
C ALA A 209 -16.08 -5.97 6.16
N PHE A 210 -15.11 -5.30 6.80
CA PHE A 210 -14.69 -3.97 6.40
C PHE A 210 -14.07 -3.94 4.99
N LEU A 211 -13.18 -4.87 4.67
CA LEU A 211 -12.55 -4.94 3.34
C LEU A 211 -13.54 -5.34 2.24
N ASP A 212 -14.53 -6.18 2.53
CA ASP A 212 -15.63 -6.50 1.63
C ASP A 212 -16.38 -5.19 1.25
N ARG A 213 -16.72 -4.36 2.25
CA ARG A 213 -17.36 -3.04 1.99
C ARG A 213 -16.47 -2.11 1.14
N VAL A 214 -15.16 -2.11 1.37
CA VAL A 214 -14.20 -1.33 0.56
C VAL A 214 -14.25 -1.77 -0.90
N VAL A 215 -14.28 -3.09 -1.16
CA VAL A 215 -14.39 -3.64 -2.52
C VAL A 215 -15.75 -3.30 -3.14
N ASP A 216 -16.84 -3.47 -2.41
CA ASP A 216 -18.21 -3.18 -2.87
C ASP A 216 -18.39 -1.69 -3.21
N TYR A 217 -17.74 -0.80 -2.47
CA TYR A 217 -17.71 0.64 -2.77
C TYR A 217 -16.90 0.97 -4.04
N GLY A 218 -16.12 0.02 -4.54
CA GLY A 218 -15.33 0.14 -5.77
C GLY A 218 -13.87 0.57 -5.54
N MET A 219 -13.36 0.45 -4.32
CA MET A 219 -11.95 0.67 -3.99
C MET A 219 -11.19 -0.66 -3.93
N LYS A 220 -9.87 -0.65 -4.12
CA LYS A 220 -9.07 -1.87 -3.97
C LYS A 220 -8.81 -2.19 -2.50
N ALA A 221 -9.05 -3.44 -2.09
CA ALA A 221 -8.58 -3.96 -0.81
C ALA A 221 -7.17 -4.55 -0.94
N TYR A 222 -6.28 -4.20 0.00
CA TYR A 222 -4.94 -4.73 0.14
C TYR A 222 -4.77 -5.37 1.52
N VAL A 223 -4.23 -6.58 1.55
CA VAL A 223 -3.95 -7.32 2.79
C VAL A 223 -2.46 -7.58 2.91
N VAL A 224 -1.91 -7.29 4.09
CA VAL A 224 -0.51 -7.62 4.43
C VAL A 224 -0.50 -8.57 5.61
N GLU A 225 0.13 -9.73 5.42
CA GLU A 225 0.26 -10.75 6.45
C GLU A 225 1.72 -11.04 6.75
N TYR A 226 2.04 -11.15 8.03
CA TYR A 226 3.40 -11.45 8.49
C TYR A 226 3.50 -12.88 8.99
N THR A 227 3.65 -13.85 8.07
CA THR A 227 3.70 -15.28 8.42
C THR A 227 4.75 -16.08 7.66
N LYS A 228 5.31 -17.08 8.35
CA LYS A 228 6.15 -18.14 7.75
C LYS A 228 5.42 -19.47 7.57
N ALA A 229 4.34 -19.69 8.31
CA ALA A 229 3.61 -20.96 8.34
C ALA A 229 2.97 -21.25 6.97
N SER A 230 3.19 -22.46 6.44
CA SER A 230 2.63 -22.92 5.16
C SER A 230 1.12 -22.88 5.14
N ASP A 231 0.49 -23.32 6.23
CA ASP A 231 -0.95 -23.53 6.29
C ASP A 231 -1.69 -22.19 6.21
N TRP A 232 -1.16 -21.18 6.91
CA TRP A 232 -1.67 -19.82 6.82
C TRP A 232 -1.49 -19.21 5.44
N LYS A 233 -0.40 -19.51 4.72
CA LYS A 233 -0.24 -19.02 3.33
C LYS A 233 -1.35 -19.53 2.45
N ALA A 234 -1.63 -20.83 2.46
CA ALA A 234 -2.71 -21.40 1.66
C ALA A 234 -4.08 -20.78 1.99
N VAL A 235 -4.38 -20.59 3.28
CA VAL A 235 -5.62 -19.95 3.74
C VAL A 235 -5.73 -18.51 3.23
N ILE A 236 -4.68 -17.71 3.41
CA ILE A 236 -4.63 -16.31 2.97
C ILE A 236 -4.80 -16.23 1.46
N GLU A 237 -4.03 -17.00 0.70
CA GLU A 237 -4.06 -17.00 -0.77
C GLU A 237 -5.45 -17.36 -1.30
N HIS A 238 -6.07 -18.40 -0.74
CA HIS A 238 -7.39 -18.85 -1.17
C HIS A 238 -8.48 -17.82 -0.84
N ASP A 239 -8.58 -17.39 0.42
CA ASP A 239 -9.65 -16.49 0.86
C ASP A 239 -9.50 -15.08 0.28
N ALA A 240 -8.27 -14.55 0.22
CA ALA A 240 -8.03 -13.23 -0.38
C ALA A 240 -8.40 -13.20 -1.86
N LYS A 241 -8.03 -14.24 -2.63
CA LYS A 241 -8.44 -14.34 -4.05
C LYS A 241 -9.95 -14.44 -4.20
N LYS A 242 -10.61 -15.27 -3.39
CA LYS A 242 -12.07 -15.43 -3.40
C LYS A 242 -12.80 -14.11 -3.17
N ARG A 243 -12.25 -13.25 -2.32
CA ARG A 243 -12.83 -11.94 -1.96
C ARG A 243 -12.38 -10.78 -2.85
N GLY A 244 -11.54 -11.03 -3.85
CA GLY A 244 -11.00 -9.98 -4.72
C GLY A 244 -9.96 -9.09 -4.05
N TYR A 245 -9.34 -9.54 -2.96
CA TYR A 245 -8.29 -8.80 -2.27
C TYR A 245 -6.95 -8.95 -2.98
N ASN A 246 -6.20 -7.86 -3.05
CA ASN A 246 -4.77 -7.91 -3.31
C ASN A 246 -4.07 -8.29 -2.00
N TYR A 247 -3.09 -9.17 -2.03
CA TYR A 247 -2.42 -9.58 -0.79
C TYR A 247 -0.92 -9.77 -0.98
N VAL A 248 -0.18 -9.63 0.11
CA VAL A 248 1.24 -9.97 0.20
C VAL A 248 1.51 -10.65 1.52
N ILE A 249 2.34 -11.70 1.49
CA ILE A 249 2.78 -12.41 2.68
C ILE A 249 4.26 -12.15 2.90
N ILE A 250 4.58 -11.48 3.99
CA ILE A 250 5.94 -11.07 4.34
C ILE A 250 6.48 -12.03 5.41
N LYS A 251 7.62 -12.67 5.13
CA LYS A 251 8.21 -13.70 6.02
C LYS A 251 8.74 -13.13 7.34
N HIS A 252 9.07 -11.84 7.39
CA HIS A 252 9.67 -11.19 8.56
C HIS A 252 8.89 -9.94 8.92
N HIS A 253 8.38 -9.90 10.15
CA HIS A 253 7.85 -8.67 10.70
C HIS A 253 9.04 -7.80 11.12
N ASN A 254 9.57 -7.01 10.19
CA ASN A 254 10.51 -5.94 10.52
C ASN A 254 9.69 -4.79 11.12
N LYS A 255 9.10 -5.00 12.31
CA LYS A 255 8.65 -3.90 13.16
C LYS A 255 9.93 -3.20 13.59
N THR A 256 10.42 -2.26 12.78
CA THR A 256 11.36 -1.26 13.29
C THR A 256 10.67 -0.67 14.52
N LYS A 257 11.37 -0.67 15.65
CA LYS A 257 10.96 0.11 16.82
C LYS A 257 10.97 1.57 16.34
N ASP A 258 9.81 2.10 15.95
CA ASP A 258 9.64 3.52 15.64
C ASP A 258 9.68 4.35 16.93
#